data_AF-K2E1D2-F1
#
_entry.id   AF-K2E1D2-F1
#
_cell.length_a   1.000
_cell.length_b   1.000
_cell.length_c   1.000
_cell.angle_alpha   90.00
_cell.angle_beta   90.00
_cell.angle_gamma   90.00
#
_symmetry.space_group_name_H-M   'P 1'
#
loop_
_entity.id
_entity.type
_entity.pdbx_description
1 polymer ?
#
loop_
_entity_poly.entity_id
_entity_poly.type
_entity_poly.pdbx_seq_one_letter_code
_entity_poly.pdbx_strand_id
1 'polypeptide(L)'
;MNRTKMNIKMDLLRVSKTALQIGTLFDDKLVKTFLDKAKLEFKKIDDFDRKLLTDLHKLSKKIPSKNDDPIKRIRWGEKIMTIASRMSLE
;
A
#
# COMPACT_ATOMS: atom_id res chain seq x y z
N MET A 1 16.62 -10.04 1.09
CA MET A 1 15.77 -8.83 1.31
C MET A 1 16.47 -7.90 2.29
N ASN A 2 16.71 -6.66 1.90
CA ASN A 2 17.01 -5.61 2.87
C ASN A 2 15.80 -5.47 3.84
N ARG A 3 16.05 -5.34 5.16
CA ARG A 3 15.05 -5.14 6.21
C ARG A 3 14.07 -4.00 5.87
N THR A 4 14.54 -2.95 5.21
CA THR A 4 13.71 -1.84 4.72
C THR A 4 12.66 -2.29 3.72
N LYS A 5 13.05 -3.08 2.69
CA LYS A 5 12.13 -3.63 1.69
C LYS A 5 11.07 -4.53 2.33
N MET A 6 11.47 -5.33 3.33
CA MET A 6 10.55 -6.18 4.09
C MET A 6 9.51 -5.36 4.87
N ASN A 7 9.93 -4.30 5.55
CA ASN A 7 9.03 -3.42 6.30
C ASN A 7 7.98 -2.78 5.37
N ILE A 8 8.43 -2.22 4.24
CA ILE A 8 7.55 -1.66 3.20
C ILE A 8 6.53 -2.69 2.76
N LYS A 9 6.99 -3.89 2.37
CA LYS A 9 6.12 -4.97 1.90
C LYS A 9 5.05 -5.33 2.93
N MET A 10 5.44 -5.49 4.19
CA MET A 10 4.51 -5.84 5.27
C MET A 10 3.47 -4.74 5.51
N ASP A 11 3.87 -3.47 5.46
CA ASP A 11 2.94 -2.34 5.63
C ASP A 11 1.97 -2.24 4.45
N LEU A 12 2.43 -2.44 3.21
CA LEU A 12 1.55 -2.49 2.04
C LEU A 12 0.58 -3.69 2.09
N LEU A 13 1.01 -4.86 2.56
CA LEU A 13 0.13 -6.02 2.74
C LEU A 13 -0.95 -5.77 3.80
N ARG A 14 -0.62 -5.06 4.89
CA ARG A 14 -1.61 -4.64 5.89
C ARG A 14 -2.66 -3.72 5.27
N VAL A 15 -2.23 -2.73 4.47
CA VAL A 15 -3.13 -1.83 3.74
C VAL A 15 -4.05 -2.61 2.79
N SER A 16 -3.49 -3.52 1.99
CA SER A 16 -4.28 -4.36 1.08
C SER A 16 -5.29 -5.21 1.84
N LYS A 17 -4.90 -5.83 2.94
CA LYS A 17 -5.81 -6.63 3.77
C LYS A 17 -7.01 -5.80 4.23
N THR A 18 -6.77 -4.60 4.75
CA THR A 18 -7.85 -3.70 5.19
C THR A 18 -8.80 -3.31 4.05
N ALA A 19 -8.27 -3.11 2.84
CA ALA A 19 -9.08 -2.77 1.67
C ALA A 19 -9.92 -3.96 1.14
N LEU A 20 -9.37 -5.16 1.22
CA LEU A 20 -10.00 -6.40 0.73
C LEU A 20 -11.02 -6.98 1.73
N GLN A 21 -11.00 -6.56 2.98
CA GLN A 21 -11.86 -7.11 4.02
C GLN A 21 -13.32 -6.67 3.84
N ILE A 22 -14.15 -7.56 3.28
CA ILE A 22 -15.59 -7.39 3.14
C ILE A 22 -16.25 -7.71 4.49
N GLY A 23 -17.18 -6.86 4.95
CA GLY A 23 -17.90 -7.04 6.22
C GLY A 23 -17.38 -6.22 7.40
N THR A 24 -16.28 -5.49 7.24
CA THR A 24 -15.79 -4.52 8.23
C THR A 24 -15.76 -3.11 7.64
N LEU A 25 -15.99 -2.10 8.48
CA LEU A 25 -15.82 -0.69 8.09
C LEU A 25 -14.38 -0.47 7.62
N PHE A 26 -14.23 0.25 6.51
CA PHE A 26 -12.92 0.60 6.01
C PHE A 26 -12.27 1.66 6.91
N ASP A 27 -11.12 1.31 7.50
CA ASP A 27 -10.34 2.22 8.34
C ASP A 27 -9.31 2.97 7.48
N ASP A 28 -9.75 4.11 6.95
CA ASP A 28 -8.93 4.97 6.10
C ASP A 28 -7.76 5.62 6.87
N LYS A 29 -7.92 5.83 8.18
CA LYS A 29 -6.86 6.38 9.05
C LYS A 29 -5.72 5.39 9.20
N LEU A 30 -6.03 4.14 9.54
CA LEU A 30 -5.04 3.07 9.66
C LEU A 30 -4.30 2.86 8.34
N VAL A 31 -5.04 2.87 7.23
CA VAL A 31 -4.47 2.75 5.88
C VAL A 31 -3.51 3.90 5.57
N LYS A 32 -3.89 5.16 5.87
CA LYS A 32 -3.00 6.32 5.69
C LYS A 32 -1.72 6.16 6.51
N THR A 33 -1.82 5.75 7.77
CA THR A 33 -0.64 5.54 8.63
C THR A 33 0.34 4.52 8.04
N PHE A 34 -0.14 3.36 7.59
CA PHE A 34 0.75 2.36 6.99
C PHE A 34 1.32 2.79 5.63
N LEU A 35 0.52 3.49 4.82
CA LEU A 35 1.02 4.05 3.55
C LEU A 35 2.12 5.08 3.78
N ASP A 36 1.97 5.97 4.76
CA ASP A 36 2.97 7.00 5.03
C ASP A 36 4.26 6.40 5.61
N LYS A 37 4.15 5.37 6.47
CA LYS A 37 5.30 4.56 6.89
C LYS A 37 6.02 3.92 5.70
N ALA A 38 5.28 3.25 4.81
CA ALA A 38 5.85 2.63 3.63
C ALA A 38 6.58 3.66 2.75
N LYS A 39 5.98 4.85 2.50
CA LYS A 39 6.61 5.93 1.73
C LYS A 39 7.90 6.44 2.36
N LEU A 40 7.94 6.58 3.69
CA LEU A 40 9.15 7.02 4.40
C LEU A 40 10.27 5.99 4.28
N GLU A 41 9.96 4.71 4.39
CA GLU A 41 10.94 3.64 4.18
C GLU A 41 11.39 3.55 2.72
N PHE A 42 10.51 3.78 1.74
CA PHE A 42 10.87 3.83 0.32
C PHE A 42 11.92 4.89 0.00
N LYS A 43 11.91 6.04 0.70
CA LYS A 43 12.92 7.10 0.50
C LYS A 43 14.34 6.66 0.88
N LYS A 44 14.48 5.56 1.63
CA LYS A 44 15.77 5.02 2.08
C LYS A 44 16.35 3.99 1.10
N ILE A 45 15.72 3.76 -0.06
CA ILE A 45 16.15 2.77 -1.06
C ILE A 45 16.50 3.50 -2.37
N ASP A 46 17.70 3.26 -2.91
CA ASP A 46 18.33 4.23 -3.83
C ASP A 46 17.84 4.21 -5.28
N ASP A 47 17.54 3.08 -5.95
CA ASP A 47 17.23 3.22 -7.40
C ASP A 47 16.35 2.21 -8.16
N PHE A 48 15.98 1.02 -7.67
CA PHE A 48 15.02 0.17 -8.41
C PHE A 48 13.54 0.49 -8.10
N ASP A 49 13.29 1.12 -6.96
CA ASP A 49 11.96 1.25 -6.37
C ASP A 49 11.28 2.60 -6.66
N ARG A 50 11.92 3.52 -7.40
CA ARG A 50 11.33 4.85 -7.72
C ARG A 50 10.02 4.77 -8.49
N LYS A 51 9.89 3.78 -9.39
CA LYS A 51 8.63 3.56 -10.13
C LYS A 51 7.53 3.05 -9.20
N LEU A 52 7.86 2.10 -8.31
CA LEU A 52 6.93 1.58 -7.31
C LEU A 52 6.51 2.67 -6.31
N LEU A 53 7.43 3.53 -5.88
CA LEU A 53 7.13 4.69 -5.04
C LEU A 53 6.22 5.70 -5.77
N THR A 54 6.44 5.93 -7.06
CA THR A 54 5.60 6.82 -7.87
C THR A 54 4.18 6.26 -7.99
N ASP A 55 4.05 4.96 -8.27
CA ASP A 55 2.77 4.27 -8.34
C ASP A 55 2.06 4.29 -6.97
N LEU A 56 2.81 4.06 -5.89
CA LEU A 56 2.30 4.16 -4.52
C LEU A 56 1.80 5.57 -4.20
N HIS A 57 2.53 6.61 -4.59
CA HIS A 57 2.09 8.00 -4.42
C HIS A 57 0.78 8.27 -5.16
N LYS A 58 0.66 7.82 -6.42
CA LYS A 58 -0.58 7.95 -7.21
C LYS A 58 -1.76 7.24 -6.55
N LEU A 59 -1.55 6.03 -6.03
CA LEU A 59 -2.58 5.27 -5.32
C LEU A 59 -2.95 5.90 -3.99
N SER A 60 -1.99 6.46 -3.25
CA SER A 60 -2.25 7.12 -1.96
C SER A 60 -3.11 8.38 -2.07
N LYS A 61 -3.14 9.04 -3.24
CA LYS A 61 -4.07 10.15 -3.52
C LYS A 61 -5.49 9.68 -3.82
N LYS A 62 -5.68 8.38 -4.02
CA LYS A 62 -6.96 7.75 -4.39
C LYS A 62 -7.43 6.76 -3.33
N ILE A 63 -7.05 6.98 -2.07
CA ILE A 63 -7.53 6.17 -0.94
C ILE A 63 -9.06 6.25 -0.93
N PRO A 64 -9.77 5.11 -1.00
CA PRO A 64 -11.22 5.08 -0.93
C PRO A 64 -11.71 5.68 0.39
N SER A 65 -12.86 6.32 0.38
CA SER A 65 -13.59 6.69 1.58
C SER A 65 -14.33 5.47 2.15
N LYS A 66 -14.67 5.51 3.44
CA LYS A 66 -15.58 4.54 4.06
C LYS A 66 -16.96 4.45 3.38
N ASN A 67 -17.35 5.50 2.65
CA ASN A 67 -18.62 5.60 1.93
C ASN A 67 -18.51 5.22 0.45
N ASP A 68 -17.31 4.90 -0.05
CA ASP A 68 -17.13 4.49 -1.44
C ASP A 68 -17.66 3.07 -1.69
N ASP A 69 -17.99 2.81 -2.95
CA ASP A 69 -18.34 1.47 -3.45
C ASP A 69 -17.28 0.43 -3.02
N PRO A 70 -17.68 -0.66 -2.34
CA PRO A 70 -16.79 -1.75 -1.94
C PRO A 70 -15.91 -2.29 -3.08
N ILE A 71 -16.41 -2.32 -4.32
CA ILE A 71 -15.65 -2.80 -5.49
C ILE A 71 -14.48 -1.86 -5.78
N LYS A 72 -14.67 -0.54 -5.68
CA LYS A 72 -13.57 0.43 -5.87
C LYS A 72 -12.49 0.23 -4.82
N ARG A 73 -12.90 -0.04 -3.57
CA ARG A 73 -11.98 -0.31 -2.46
C ARG A 73 -11.16 -1.58 -2.68
N ILE A 74 -11.82 -2.67 -3.08
CA ILE A 74 -11.16 -3.95 -3.40
C ILE A 74 -10.13 -3.76 -4.52
N ARG A 75 -10.54 -3.16 -5.64
CA ARG A 75 -9.64 -2.89 -6.79
C ARG A 75 -8.46 -1.99 -6.41
N TRP A 76 -8.66 -1.04 -5.50
CA TRP A 76 -7.58 -0.23 -4.98
C TRP A 76 -6.62 -1.07 -4.11
N GLY A 77 -7.14 -1.93 -3.25
CA GLY A 77 -6.37 -2.87 -2.43
C GLY A 77 -5.53 -3.86 -3.24
N GLU A 78 -6.06 -4.38 -4.35
CA GLU A 78 -5.35 -5.26 -5.30
C GLU A 78 -4.15 -4.55 -5.94
N LYS A 79 -4.29 -3.26 -6.26
CA LYS A 79 -3.18 -2.45 -6.81
C LYS A 79 -2.08 -2.24 -5.78
N ILE A 80 -2.43 -2.00 -4.51
CA ILE A 80 -1.45 -1.94 -3.42
C ILE A 80 -0.75 -3.30 -3.26
N MET A 81 -1.49 -4.41 -3.37
CA MET A 81 -0.93 -5.77 -3.25
C MET A 81 0.04 -6.07 -4.40
N THR A 82 -0.27 -5.58 -5.60
CA THR A 82 0.63 -5.65 -6.77
C THR A 82 1.94 -4.90 -6.54
N ILE A 83 1.91 -3.74 -5.86
CA ILE A 83 3.15 -3.06 -5.48
C ILE A 83 3.91 -3.90 -4.45
N ALA A 84 3.23 -4.40 -3.42
CA ALA A 84 3.84 -5.23 -2.39
C ALA A 84 4.47 -6.53 -2.94
N SER A 85 3.88 -7.15 -3.96
CA SER A 85 4.44 -8.34 -4.60
C SER A 85 5.66 -8.02 -5.45
N ARG A 86 5.67 -6.85 -6.10
CA ARG A 86 6.82 -6.33 -6.89
C ARG A 86 7.99 -5.85 -6.03
N MET A 87 7.79 -5.67 -4.72
CA MET A 87 8.87 -5.44 -3.73
C MET A 87 9.71 -6.72 -3.49
N SER A 88 10.10 -7.42 -4.56
CA SER A 88 10.74 -8.74 -4.50
C SER A 88 12.25 -8.71 -4.25
N LEU A 89 12.72 -9.90 -3.83
CA LEU A 89 13.89 -10.29 -3.05
C LEU A 89 15.25 -10.28 -3.79
N GLU A 90 15.58 -9.22 -4.51
CA GLU A 90 17.00 -8.95 -4.84
C GLU A 90 17.62 -8.05 -3.75
#